data_AF-A0A7S3YF53-F1
#
_entry.id   AF-A0A7S3YF53-F1
#
_cell.length_a   1.000
_cell.length_b   1.000
_cell.length_c   1.000
_cell.angle_alpha   90.00
_cell.angle_beta   90.00
_cell.angle_gamma   90.00
#
_symmetry.space_group_name_H-M   'P 1'
#
loop_
_entity.id
_entity.type
_entity.pdbx_description
1 polymer ?
#
loop_
_entity_poly.entity_id
_entity_poly.type
_entity_poly.pdbx_seq_one_letter_code
_entity_poly.pdbx_strand_id
1 'polypeptide(L)'
;GAGAGEEEAGGAAEPAGPGQGPLGGAEASALFLPHDLKRLELYARNLADHHLITDLVPQLARLVFLRRLPAVKVSHIQAAILLGVGLQRKSFDQLTAELDLPVNQVMAMYNKAIRKIGTALRELQEKEVEKEMDSNIKGVAQMKKTSKAMVGGAG
;
A
#
# COMPACT_ATOMS: atom_id res chain seq x y z
N GLY A 1 -2.84 30.18 31.32
CA GLY A 1 -3.95 29.81 30.43
C GLY A 1 -3.67 28.42 29.92
N ALA A 2 -4.64 27.53 30.05
CA ALA A 2 -4.52 26.08 29.89
C ALA A 2 -4.00 25.66 28.51
N GLY A 3 -3.06 24.70 28.49
CA GLY A 3 -2.70 23.94 27.31
C GLY A 3 -3.78 22.91 27.01
N ALA A 4 -4.32 22.97 25.81
CA ALA A 4 -5.18 21.93 25.27
C ALA A 4 -4.28 20.83 24.68
N GLY A 5 -4.21 19.70 25.38
CA GLY A 5 -3.74 18.45 24.81
C GLY A 5 -4.81 17.92 23.88
N GLU A 6 -4.45 17.70 22.62
CA GLU A 6 -5.27 16.91 21.69
C GLU A 6 -5.14 15.44 22.13
N GLU A 7 -6.17 14.92 22.79
CA GLU A 7 -6.36 13.49 23.00
C GLU A 7 -6.59 12.82 21.64
N GLU A 8 -5.59 12.06 21.16
CA GLU A 8 -5.82 11.07 20.11
C GLU A 8 -6.75 9.99 20.66
N ALA A 9 -8.03 10.07 20.28
CA ALA A 9 -8.99 9.00 20.48
C ALA A 9 -8.54 7.77 19.67
N GLY A 10 -8.07 6.76 20.39
CA GLY A 10 -7.86 5.40 19.87
C GLY A 10 -9.17 4.78 19.42
N GLY A 11 -9.50 4.98 18.15
CA GLY A 11 -10.58 4.24 17.48
C GLY A 11 -10.16 2.79 17.29
N ALA A 12 -10.89 1.87 17.93
CA ALA A 12 -10.79 0.44 17.69
C ALA A 12 -10.86 0.16 16.18
N ALA A 13 -10.00 -0.74 15.71
CA ALA A 13 -9.97 -1.17 14.32
C ALA A 13 -11.28 -1.92 13.99
N GLU A 14 -12.27 -1.17 13.52
CA GLU A 14 -13.46 -1.70 12.86
C GLU A 14 -13.05 -2.68 11.75
N PRO A 15 -13.75 -3.83 11.61
CA PRO A 15 -13.39 -4.86 10.64
C PRO A 15 -13.51 -4.35 9.20
N ALA A 16 -12.65 -4.89 8.33
CA ALA A 16 -12.59 -4.59 6.90
C ALA A 16 -13.97 -4.64 6.23
N GLY A 17 -14.18 -3.79 5.21
CA GLY A 17 -15.45 -3.64 4.50
C GLY A 17 -15.98 -4.95 3.87
N PRO A 18 -17.24 -4.96 3.38
CA PRO A 18 -17.96 -6.18 3.06
C PRO A 18 -17.22 -7.02 2.01
N GLY A 19 -16.72 -8.19 2.42
CA GLY A 19 -16.40 -9.33 1.57
C GLY A 19 -14.92 -9.59 1.25
N GLN A 20 -13.97 -8.71 1.58
CA GLN A 20 -12.54 -8.95 1.29
C GLN A 20 -11.67 -8.52 2.47
N GLY A 21 -10.93 -9.47 3.04
CA GLY A 21 -9.98 -9.21 4.12
C GLY A 21 -8.78 -8.33 3.70
N PRO A 22 -7.79 -8.15 4.60
CA PRO A 22 -6.54 -7.46 4.29
C PRO A 22 -5.91 -7.98 3.00
N LEU A 23 -5.32 -7.09 2.20
CA LEU A 23 -4.66 -7.43 0.96
C LEU A 23 -3.47 -8.37 1.24
N GLY A 24 -3.47 -9.54 0.61
CA GLY A 24 -2.36 -10.49 0.67
C GLY A 24 -1.21 -10.11 -0.28
N GLY A 25 -0.02 -10.64 -0.03
CA GLY A 25 1.17 -10.38 -0.85
C GLY A 25 1.03 -10.87 -2.29
N ALA A 26 0.59 -12.11 -2.50
CA ALA A 26 0.35 -12.66 -3.83
C ALA A 26 -0.69 -11.85 -4.64
N GLU A 27 -1.77 -11.41 -3.98
CA GLU A 27 -2.78 -10.55 -4.61
C GLU A 27 -2.23 -9.15 -4.92
N ALA A 28 -1.42 -8.57 -4.02
CA ALA A 28 -0.74 -7.31 -4.28
C ALA A 28 0.20 -7.39 -5.49
N SER A 29 0.91 -8.50 -5.66
CA SER A 29 1.76 -8.77 -6.84
C SER A 29 0.96 -8.96 -8.12
N ALA A 30 -0.25 -9.51 -8.05
CA ALA A 30 -1.14 -9.65 -9.19
C ALA A 30 -1.80 -8.31 -9.60
N LEU A 31 -2.08 -7.43 -8.64
CA LEU A 31 -2.70 -6.13 -8.88
C LEU A 31 -1.72 -5.03 -9.29
N PHE A 32 -0.48 -5.07 -8.79
CA PHE A 32 0.55 -4.06 -9.05
C PHE A 32 1.85 -4.73 -9.46
N LEU A 33 2.27 -4.50 -10.70
CA LEU A 33 3.53 -5.02 -11.20
C LEU A 33 4.72 -4.26 -10.57
N PRO A 34 5.94 -4.83 -10.60
CA PRO A 34 7.14 -4.15 -10.12
C PRO A 34 7.35 -2.76 -10.76
N HIS A 35 6.98 -2.62 -12.03
CA HIS A 35 7.03 -1.33 -12.73
C HIS A 35 6.06 -0.30 -12.14
N ASP A 36 4.88 -0.71 -11.69
CA ASP A 36 3.89 0.17 -11.05
C ASP A 36 4.42 0.71 -9.72
N LEU A 37 5.01 -0.15 -8.89
CA LEU A 37 5.67 0.27 -7.65
C LEU A 37 6.83 1.23 -7.93
N LYS A 38 7.55 1.02 -9.04
CA LYS A 38 8.60 1.95 -9.44
C LYS A 38 8.04 3.33 -9.83
N ARG A 39 6.93 3.37 -10.57
CA ARG A 39 6.23 4.63 -10.91
C ARG A 39 5.78 5.37 -9.66
N LEU A 40 5.19 4.66 -8.69
CA LEU A 40 4.80 5.24 -7.40
C LEU A 40 5.99 5.79 -6.63
N GLU A 41 7.14 5.10 -6.64
CA GLU A 41 8.37 5.55 -5.99
C GLU A 41 8.93 6.83 -6.65
N LEU A 42 8.99 6.88 -7.99
CA LEU A 42 9.48 8.06 -8.72
C LEU A 42 8.62 9.29 -8.41
N TYR A 43 7.29 9.12 -8.43
CA TYR A 43 6.38 10.20 -8.03
C TYR A 43 6.54 10.58 -6.55
N ALA A 44 6.58 9.62 -5.63
CA ALA A 44 6.74 9.86 -4.19
C ALA A 44 8.08 10.54 -3.82
N ARG A 45 9.09 10.45 -4.69
CA ARG A 45 10.39 11.12 -4.55
C ARG A 45 10.47 12.46 -5.29
N ASN A 46 9.36 12.94 -5.85
CA ASN A 46 9.29 14.14 -6.68
C ASN A 46 10.23 14.08 -7.90
N LEU A 47 10.50 12.87 -8.42
CA LEU A 47 11.31 12.64 -9.62
C LEU A 47 10.45 12.50 -10.89
N ALA A 48 9.13 12.50 -10.74
CA ALA A 48 8.17 12.44 -11.82
C ALA A 48 6.91 13.22 -11.45
N ASP A 49 6.18 13.67 -12.48
CA ASP A 49 4.90 14.33 -12.32
C ASP A 49 3.76 13.33 -12.04
N HIS A 50 2.66 13.82 -11.46
CA HIS A 50 1.50 13.01 -11.04
C HIS A 50 0.80 12.26 -12.18
N HIS A 51 0.89 12.72 -13.43
CA HIS A 51 0.33 12.02 -14.57
C HIS A 51 0.90 10.59 -14.73
N LEU A 52 2.14 10.35 -14.26
CA LEU A 52 2.80 9.03 -14.34
C LEU A 52 2.03 7.91 -13.62
N ILE A 53 1.26 8.26 -12.60
CA ILE A 53 0.58 7.30 -11.72
C ILE A 53 -0.94 7.39 -11.80
N THR A 54 -1.49 8.27 -12.65
CA THR A 54 -2.93 8.62 -12.64
C THR A 54 -3.83 7.41 -12.93
N ASP A 55 -3.36 6.45 -13.73
CA ASP A 55 -4.01 5.17 -14.00
C ASP A 55 -4.10 4.25 -12.77
N LEU A 56 -3.15 4.37 -11.83
CA LEU A 56 -3.11 3.55 -10.62
C LEU A 56 -4.03 4.08 -9.51
N VAL A 57 -4.23 5.40 -9.46
CA VAL A 57 -4.91 6.09 -8.34
C VAL A 57 -6.30 5.52 -8.02
N PRO A 58 -7.17 5.19 -8.99
CA PRO A 58 -8.47 4.61 -8.67
C PRO A 58 -8.37 3.29 -7.90
N GLN A 59 -7.40 2.44 -8.24
CA GLN A 59 -7.18 1.17 -7.55
C GLN A 59 -6.59 1.38 -6.15
N LEU A 60 -5.63 2.31 -6.01
CA LEU A 60 -5.08 2.68 -4.70
C LEU A 60 -6.15 3.23 -3.76
N ALA A 61 -7.00 4.13 -4.26
CA ALA A 61 -8.10 4.71 -3.50
C ALA A 61 -9.08 3.63 -3.04
N ARG A 62 -9.48 2.70 -3.91
CA ARG A 62 -10.35 1.56 -3.54
C ARG A 62 -9.76 0.76 -2.40
N LEU A 63 -8.47 0.40 -2.45
CA LEU A 63 -7.83 -0.39 -1.40
C LEU A 63 -7.83 0.32 -0.04
N VAL A 64 -7.62 1.64 -0.02
CA VAL A 64 -7.68 2.46 1.20
C VAL A 64 -9.10 2.51 1.77
N PHE A 65 -10.10 2.83 0.95
CA PHE A 65 -11.48 2.97 1.41
C PHE A 65 -12.17 1.65 1.76
N LEU A 66 -11.76 0.55 1.11
CA LEU A 66 -12.19 -0.80 1.49
C LEU A 66 -11.41 -1.37 2.69
N ARG A 67 -10.52 -0.59 3.30
CA ARG A 67 -9.71 -0.98 4.47
C ARG A 67 -8.86 -2.24 4.22
N ARG A 68 -8.47 -2.48 2.95
CA ARG A 68 -7.63 -3.63 2.57
C ARG A 68 -6.15 -3.38 2.86
N LEU A 69 -5.76 -2.14 3.16
CA LEU A 69 -4.41 -1.75 3.58
C LEU A 69 -4.42 -1.22 5.02
N PRO A 70 -4.57 -2.08 6.06
CA PRO A 70 -4.75 -1.65 7.44
C PRO A 70 -3.55 -0.89 8.02
N ALA A 71 -2.34 -1.11 7.51
CA ALA A 71 -1.14 -0.37 7.91
C ALA A 71 -1.13 1.09 7.41
N VAL A 72 -1.93 1.42 6.39
CA VAL A 72 -1.95 2.75 5.79
C VAL A 72 -2.91 3.65 6.56
N LYS A 73 -2.34 4.55 7.37
CA LYS A 73 -3.09 5.62 8.04
C LYS A 73 -3.04 6.91 7.23
N VAL A 74 -4.18 7.35 6.70
CA VAL A 74 -4.35 8.65 6.02
C VAL A 74 -5.12 9.62 6.91
N SER A 75 -4.73 10.90 6.92
CA SER A 75 -5.53 11.94 7.60
C SER A 75 -6.84 12.21 6.86
N HIS A 76 -7.79 12.90 7.49
CA HIS A 76 -9.06 13.28 6.85
C HIS A 76 -8.85 14.05 5.54
N ILE A 77 -7.92 15.00 5.52
CA ILE A 77 -7.56 15.76 4.31
C ILE A 77 -6.96 14.84 3.24
N GLN A 78 -6.04 13.93 3.62
CA GLN A 78 -5.47 12.96 2.67
C GLN A 78 -6.53 12.03 2.08
N ALA A 79 -7.48 11.57 2.89
CA ALA A 79 -8.59 10.75 2.44
C ALA A 79 -9.50 11.52 1.49
N ALA A 80 -9.90 12.76 1.83
CA ALA A 80 -10.74 13.59 0.97
C ALA A 80 -10.08 13.84 -0.40
N ILE A 81 -8.78 14.13 -0.42
CA ILE A 81 -8.02 14.31 -1.66
C ILE A 81 -7.96 12.99 -2.46
N LEU A 82 -7.66 11.87 -1.82
CA LEU A 82 -7.60 10.56 -2.49
C LEU A 82 -8.96 10.13 -3.06
N LEU A 83 -10.05 10.43 -2.36
CA LEU A 83 -11.42 10.24 -2.84
C LEU A 83 -11.70 11.11 -4.07
N GLY A 84 -11.36 12.39 -3.98
CA GLY A 84 -11.54 13.38 -5.03
C GLY A 84 -10.82 13.00 -6.31
N VAL A 85 -9.51 12.79 -6.24
CA VAL A 85 -8.69 12.43 -7.41
C VAL A 85 -9.01 11.01 -7.90
N GLY A 86 -9.05 10.04 -6.99
CA GLY A 86 -9.09 8.62 -7.35
C GLY A 86 -10.47 8.10 -7.75
N LEU A 87 -11.53 8.52 -7.05
CA LEU A 87 -12.89 7.96 -7.23
C LEU A 87 -13.88 8.96 -7.83
N GLN A 88 -13.70 10.26 -7.60
CA GLN A 88 -14.57 11.31 -8.16
C GLN A 88 -13.99 11.95 -9.43
N ARG A 89 -12.73 11.65 -9.77
CA ARG A 89 -12.00 12.22 -10.92
C ARG A 89 -11.97 13.76 -10.94
N LYS A 90 -11.83 14.38 -9.78
CA LYS A 90 -11.66 15.82 -9.64
C LYS A 90 -10.24 16.25 -9.95
N SER A 91 -10.09 17.47 -10.48
CA SER A 91 -8.78 18.12 -10.63
C SER A 91 -8.26 18.63 -9.28
N PHE A 92 -6.96 18.90 -9.20
CA PHE A 92 -6.36 19.52 -8.02
C PHE A 92 -6.89 20.94 -7.76
N ASP A 93 -7.26 21.68 -8.81
CA ASP A 93 -7.86 23.02 -8.66
C ASP A 93 -9.26 22.95 -8.04
N GLN A 94 -10.08 21.96 -8.43
CA GLN A 94 -11.38 21.72 -7.79
C GLN A 94 -11.21 21.39 -6.31
N LEU A 95 -10.23 20.54 -5.97
CA LEU A 95 -9.96 20.19 -4.58
C LEU A 95 -9.37 21.34 -3.77
N THR A 96 -8.58 22.21 -4.39
CA THR A 96 -8.08 23.45 -3.79
C THR A 96 -9.25 24.34 -3.36
N ALA A 97 -10.25 24.53 -4.23
CA ALA A 97 -11.44 25.32 -3.94
C ALA A 97 -12.35 24.66 -2.88
N GLU A 98 -12.54 23.35 -2.93
CA GLU A 98 -13.41 22.62 -1.99
C GLU A 98 -12.81 22.51 -0.58
N LEU A 99 -11.49 22.36 -0.47
CA LEU A 99 -10.80 22.21 0.81
C LEU A 99 -10.32 23.55 1.39
N ASP A 100 -10.42 24.63 0.61
CA ASP A 100 -9.87 25.95 0.96
C ASP A 100 -8.37 25.88 1.33
N LEU A 101 -7.60 25.18 0.48
CA LEU A 101 -6.16 24.96 0.69
C LEU A 101 -5.37 25.35 -0.56
N PRO A 102 -4.16 25.94 -0.42
CA PRO A 102 -3.29 26.18 -1.56
C PRO A 102 -2.96 24.89 -2.34
N VAL A 103 -2.90 24.98 -3.67
CA VAL A 103 -2.65 23.81 -4.56
C VAL A 103 -1.38 23.02 -4.19
N ASN A 104 -0.31 23.73 -3.79
CA ASN A 104 0.94 23.11 -3.34
C ASN A 104 0.74 22.24 -2.09
N GLN A 105 -0.13 22.64 -1.17
CA GLN A 105 -0.46 21.87 0.03
C GLN A 105 -1.31 20.64 -0.31
N VAL A 106 -2.30 20.78 -1.22
CA VAL A 106 -3.10 19.66 -1.72
C VAL A 106 -2.21 18.62 -2.38
N MET A 107 -1.32 19.04 -3.29
CA MET A 107 -0.33 18.18 -3.95
C MET A 107 0.62 17.51 -2.95
N ALA A 108 1.10 18.25 -1.94
CA ALA A 108 1.97 17.68 -0.91
C ALA A 108 1.24 16.63 -0.06
N MET A 109 -0.02 16.85 0.31
CA MET A 109 -0.83 15.88 1.05
C MET A 109 -1.14 14.65 0.19
N TYR A 110 -1.47 14.84 -1.08
CA TYR A 110 -1.66 13.77 -2.05
C TYR A 110 -0.40 12.91 -2.18
N ASN A 111 0.76 13.52 -2.40
CA ASN A 111 2.04 12.81 -2.51
C ASN A 111 2.36 12.02 -1.22
N LYS A 112 2.14 12.61 -0.04
CA LYS A 112 2.30 11.89 1.25
C LYS A 112 1.40 10.66 1.35
N ALA A 113 0.15 10.74 0.87
CA ALA A 113 -0.75 9.60 0.84
C ALA A 113 -0.25 8.50 -0.11
N ILE A 114 0.14 8.87 -1.33
CA ILE A 114 0.71 7.93 -2.31
C ILE A 114 1.97 7.26 -1.78
N ARG A 115 2.87 8.00 -1.11
CA ARG A 115 4.07 7.44 -0.50
C ARG A 115 3.74 6.37 0.54
N LYS A 116 2.78 6.64 1.44
CA LYS A 116 2.33 5.65 2.45
C LYS A 116 1.79 4.38 1.80
N ILE A 117 0.94 4.53 0.79
CA ILE A 117 0.35 3.40 0.08
C ILE A 117 1.41 2.59 -0.67
N GLY A 118 2.32 3.26 -1.38
CA GLY A 118 3.40 2.62 -2.13
C GLY A 118 4.37 1.86 -1.22
N THR A 119 4.69 2.39 -0.04
CA THR A 119 5.49 1.68 0.98
C THR A 119 4.76 0.42 1.45
N ALA A 120 3.47 0.51 1.80
CA ALA A 120 2.72 -0.65 2.26
C ALA A 120 2.60 -1.76 1.19
N LEU A 121 2.40 -1.40 -0.08
CA LEU A 121 2.36 -2.37 -1.18
C LEU A 121 3.71 -3.06 -1.37
N ARG A 122 4.81 -2.31 -1.30
CA ARG A 122 6.16 -2.86 -1.40
C ARG A 122 6.44 -3.85 -0.28
N GLU A 123 6.15 -3.48 0.97
CA GLU A 123 6.33 -4.38 2.12
C GLU A 123 5.49 -5.65 2.02
N LEU A 124 4.28 -5.58 1.46
CA LEU A 124 3.45 -6.76 1.21
C LEU A 124 4.07 -7.70 0.17
N GLN A 125 4.61 -7.16 -0.91
CA GLN A 125 5.27 -7.94 -1.95
C GLN A 125 6.60 -8.54 -1.45
N GLU A 126 7.41 -7.76 -0.72
CA GLU A 126 8.67 -8.23 -0.12
C GLU A 126 8.43 -9.41 0.84
N LYS A 127 7.41 -9.32 1.71
CA LYS A 127 7.02 -10.41 2.61
C LYS A 127 6.55 -11.66 1.88
N GLU A 128 5.99 -11.52 0.68
CA GLU A 128 5.58 -12.68 -0.13
C GLU A 128 6.80 -13.38 -0.71
N VAL A 129 7.73 -12.61 -1.28
CA VAL A 129 8.99 -13.16 -1.82
C VAL A 129 9.79 -13.85 -0.72
N GLU A 130 9.89 -13.26 0.47
CA GLU A 130 10.57 -13.88 1.62
C GLU A 130 9.95 -15.24 1.98
N LYS A 131 8.62 -15.35 2.02
CA LYS A 131 7.92 -16.62 2.29
C LYS A 131 8.18 -17.67 1.22
N GLU A 132 8.16 -17.27 -0.06
CA GLU A 132 8.47 -18.17 -1.17
C GLU A 132 9.91 -18.68 -1.10
N MET A 133 10.88 -17.80 -0.84
CA MET A 133 12.29 -18.16 -0.68
C MET A 133 12.49 -19.14 0.49
N ASP A 134 11.88 -18.88 1.64
CA ASP A 134 11.95 -19.78 2.81
C ASP A 134 11.35 -21.17 2.53
N SER A 135 10.23 -21.21 1.82
CA SER A 135 9.57 -22.47 1.45
C SER A 135 10.44 -23.29 0.49
N ASN A 136 11.08 -22.64 -0.49
CA ASN A 136 12.01 -23.26 -1.42
C ASN A 136 13.27 -23.80 -0.71
N ILE A 137 13.86 -23.03 0.20
CA ILE A 137 15.04 -23.47 0.98
C ILE A 137 14.70 -24.68 1.84
N LYS A 138 13.54 -24.68 2.52
CA LYS A 138 13.08 -25.82 3.34
C LYS A 138 12.82 -27.06 2.48
N GLY A 139 12.21 -26.91 1.30
CA GLY A 139 11.98 -27.99 0.35
C GLY A 139 13.29 -28.63 -0.14
N VAL A 140 14.29 -27.81 -0.49
CA VAL A 140 15.63 -28.29 -0.88
C VAL A 140 16.32 -29.04 0.27
N ALA A 141 16.21 -28.54 1.50
CA ALA A 141 16.79 -29.20 2.68
C ALA A 141 16.12 -30.56 2.98
N GLN A 142 14.80 -30.67 2.81
CA GLN A 142 14.08 -31.93 2.95
C GLN A 142 14.46 -32.94 1.85
N MET A 143 14.59 -32.48 0.61
CA MET A 143 15.01 -33.32 -0.53
C MET A 143 16.43 -33.89 -0.31
N LYS A 144 17.35 -33.12 0.26
CA LYS A 144 18.69 -33.63 0.61
C LYS A 144 18.66 -34.69 1.71
N LYS A 145 17.75 -34.56 2.70
CA LYS A 145 17.59 -35.56 3.77
C LYS A 145 16.98 -36.87 3.25
N THR A 146 15.97 -36.81 2.38
CA THR A 146 15.33 -38.00 1.81
C THR A 146 16.27 -38.75 0.85
N SER A 147 17.02 -38.04 0.00
CA SER A 147 18.01 -38.67 -0.88
C SER A 147 19.14 -39.36 -0.12
N LYS A 148 19.60 -38.79 1.01
CA LYS A 148 20.62 -39.42 1.86
C LYS A 148 20.10 -40.67 2.59
N ALA A 149 18.83 -40.68 3.00
CA ALA A 149 18.20 -41.83 3.64
C ALA A 149 17.97 -43.01 2.67
N MET A 150 17.66 -42.74 1.39
CA MET A 150 17.51 -43.78 0.36
C MET A 150 18.84 -44.43 -0.06
N VAL A 151 19.95 -43.69 -0.04
CA VAL A 151 21.27 -44.24 -0.42
C VAL A 151 21.95 -45.04 0.70
N GLY A 152 21.62 -44.76 1.97
CA GLY A 152 22.24 -45.41 3.13
C GLY A 152 21.61 -46.73 3.59
N GLY A 153 20.52 -47.19 2.98
CA GLY A 153 19.75 -48.37 3.42
C GLY A 153 20.08 -49.69 2.71
N ALA A 154 21.05 -49.71 1.79
CA ALA A 154 21.50 -50.91 1.09
C ALA A 154 22.90 -51.31 1.61
N GLY A 155 22.93 -51.94 2.78
CA GLY A 155 24.13 -52.50 3.40
C GLY A 155 23.79 -53.81 4.09
#